data_AF-A0A971B4N3-F1
#
_entry.id   AF-A0A971B4N3-F1
#
_cell.length_a   1.000
_cell.length_b   1.000
_cell.length_c   1.000
_cell.angle_alpha   90.00
_cell.angle_beta   90.00
_cell.angle_gamma   90.00
#
_symmetry.space_group_name_H-M   'P 1'
#
loop_
_entity.id
_entity.type
_entity.pdbx_description
1 polymer ?
#
loop_
_entity_poly.entity_id
_entity_poly.type
_entity_poly.pdbx_seq_one_letter_code
_entity_poly.pdbx_strand_id
1 'polypeptide(L)'
;MRESAAAKRLRQQIERLLDGQKDDARLRDNLEGLAHDVALPGLTWFWGPALYQRNRVTFRPFILNHFSDWQTDGRLWSRVKWKNHAGQLDAWLWEARKNRDSNLVRRLLAWKYAGRNWGIDEKVFGAALVREYETASGPAARAIVLDEFNTSFSLTEETAIALYRIDRAAGPFLLQHLRRGYWGDDKRALWTRLMTTAEEVGDEEFRWSLYRKQVPVKHWQAEVLALAQRIRDSHELMEELERRHPEGWGLDLSAGAIKLLEVRGRDVMPYIRVKLSDLLGGWFTNRAKPFVKLAEHNGWWDLWAAVIRANRNPQLFNEAVSDLLADRAISENDRIGRLKALAGVSREWNWPGFGLAMVHGLKDELAARLYRRYPDLVHGPMKPHVVPTWWQGYAELLAAAQERADEELVDLLASRYVTQVRWDYAWRAKERDRIMETVERLADSYQELRDRDAILFARRAADVLTRVPAYSIHSYSRLLRTNKLARLLFVRSFDAYLAVPGAVRDLVEGSDIHVQMLAYNVLAQDDDRARRLASESLDILAGTLLRPLHRKTRLAAFRTLANAATADADSGRFVLRRAREALRLPDKKYPKEELVGLIGRVLHVRPELRSVGEQPVIYGLEAAAP
;
A
#
# COMPACT_ATOMS: atom_id res chain seq x y z
N MET A 1 -20.46 3.70 42.85
CA MET A 1 -21.13 2.60 42.13
C MET A 1 -20.52 1.31 42.65
N ARG A 2 -21.34 0.30 42.98
CA ARG A 2 -20.85 -0.95 43.59
C ARG A 2 -20.16 -1.81 42.52
N GLU A 3 -18.94 -2.26 42.80
CA GLU A 3 -18.20 -3.22 41.99
C GLU A 3 -19.04 -4.48 41.75
N SER A 4 -19.11 -4.97 40.49
CA SER A 4 -19.92 -6.14 40.14
C SER A 4 -19.40 -7.40 40.82
N ALA A 5 -20.26 -8.38 41.07
CA ALA A 5 -19.85 -9.65 41.68
C ALA A 5 -18.77 -10.37 40.86
N ALA A 6 -18.82 -10.26 39.53
CA ALA A 6 -17.81 -10.79 38.62
C ALA A 6 -16.47 -10.07 38.77
N ALA A 7 -16.47 -8.73 38.78
CA ALA A 7 -15.26 -7.92 38.98
C ALA A 7 -14.60 -8.20 40.34
N LYS A 8 -15.39 -8.37 41.41
CA LYS A 8 -14.87 -8.75 42.74
C LYS A 8 -14.18 -10.11 42.74
N ARG A 9 -14.79 -11.12 42.09
CA ARG A 9 -14.20 -12.46 41.99
C ARG A 9 -12.90 -12.43 41.19
N LEU A 10 -12.91 -11.74 40.05
CA LEU A 10 -11.74 -11.59 39.20
C LEU A 10 -10.61 -10.85 39.94
N ARG A 11 -10.94 -9.79 40.68
CA ARG A 11 -9.98 -9.07 41.51
C ARG A 11 -9.34 -9.97 42.57
N GLN A 12 -10.13 -10.76 43.29
CA GLN A 12 -9.59 -11.72 44.27
C GLN A 12 -8.68 -12.77 43.62
N GLN A 13 -9.00 -13.20 42.40
CA GLN A 13 -8.15 -14.12 41.64
C GLN A 13 -6.83 -13.46 41.24
N ILE A 14 -6.85 -12.20 40.81
CA ILE A 14 -5.64 -11.43 40.50
C ILE A 14 -4.80 -11.21 41.76
N GLU A 15 -5.42 -10.86 42.90
CA GLU A 15 -4.73 -10.72 44.20
C GLU A 15 -3.96 -12.01 44.55
N ARG A 16 -4.61 -13.17 44.46
CA ARG A 16 -3.95 -14.47 44.69
C ARG A 16 -2.80 -14.74 43.73
N LEU A 17 -2.92 -14.36 42.47
CA LEU A 17 -1.85 -14.53 41.48
C LEU A 17 -0.66 -13.62 41.77
N LEU A 18 -0.92 -12.36 42.13
CA LEU A 18 0.12 -11.38 42.48
C LEU A 18 0.92 -11.83 43.71
N ASP A 19 0.24 -12.33 44.74
CA ASP A 19 0.87 -12.77 45.99
C ASP A 19 1.55 -14.13 45.88
N GLY A 20 0.94 -15.06 45.13
CA GLY A 20 1.35 -16.47 45.09
C GLY A 20 2.38 -16.82 44.01
N GLN A 21 2.42 -16.09 42.89
CA GLN A 21 3.32 -16.40 41.78
C GLN A 21 4.56 -15.52 41.83
N LYS A 22 5.74 -16.11 42.09
CA LYS A 22 7.03 -15.39 42.14
C LYS A 22 7.69 -15.23 40.78
N ASP A 23 7.41 -16.11 39.82
CA ASP A 23 7.93 -16.03 38.45
C ASP A 23 7.10 -15.04 37.61
N ASP A 24 7.73 -13.96 37.16
CA ASP A 24 7.07 -12.89 36.39
C ASP A 24 6.57 -13.36 35.01
N ALA A 25 7.27 -14.28 34.35
CA ALA A 25 6.84 -14.80 33.05
C ALA A 25 5.57 -15.64 33.22
N ARG A 26 5.56 -16.51 34.23
CA ARG A 26 4.41 -17.36 34.56
C ARG A 26 3.22 -16.55 35.09
N LEU A 27 3.48 -15.48 35.85
CA LEU A 27 2.44 -14.55 36.28
C LEU A 27 1.81 -13.85 35.08
N ARG A 28 2.62 -13.37 34.12
CA ARG A 28 2.12 -12.75 32.88
C ARG A 28 1.22 -13.72 32.10
N ASP A 29 1.65 -14.97 31.90
CA ASP A 29 0.88 -15.96 31.15
C ASP A 29 -0.45 -16.30 31.85
N ASN A 30 -0.45 -16.42 33.18
CA ASN A 30 -1.67 -16.63 33.96
C ASN A 30 -2.64 -15.44 33.81
N LEU A 31 -2.14 -14.20 33.78
CA LEU A 31 -2.95 -13.00 33.60
C LEU A 31 -3.49 -12.89 32.17
N GLU A 32 -2.71 -13.28 31.14
CA GLU A 32 -3.22 -13.39 29.76
C GLU A 32 -4.35 -14.42 29.65
N GLY A 33 -4.28 -15.51 30.44
CA GLY A 33 -5.40 -16.46 30.55
C GLY A 33 -6.71 -15.81 31.01
N LEU A 34 -6.63 -14.78 31.86
CA LEU A 34 -7.77 -14.01 32.36
C LEU A 34 -8.26 -12.92 31.39
N ALA A 35 -7.54 -12.64 30.30
CA ALA A 35 -7.89 -11.58 29.35
C ALA A 35 -9.22 -11.81 28.61
N HIS A 36 -9.74 -13.03 28.65
CA HIS A 36 -11.07 -13.36 28.11
C HIS A 36 -12.22 -12.81 28.98
N ASP A 37 -11.95 -12.43 30.24
CA ASP A 37 -12.97 -11.83 31.11
C ASP A 37 -13.15 -10.34 30.78
N VAL A 38 -14.37 -9.98 30.38
CA VAL A 38 -14.75 -8.60 30.01
C VAL A 38 -14.56 -7.59 31.14
N ALA A 39 -14.48 -8.03 32.40
CA ALA A 39 -14.25 -7.16 33.54
C ALA A 39 -12.77 -6.80 33.74
N LEU A 40 -11.83 -7.57 33.16
CA LEU A 40 -10.38 -7.39 33.39
C LEU A 40 -9.89 -5.97 33.05
N PRO A 41 -10.22 -5.39 31.88
CA PRO A 41 -9.75 -4.05 31.53
C PRO A 41 -10.25 -2.99 32.53
N GLY A 42 -11.43 -3.17 33.10
CA GLY A 42 -12.00 -2.26 34.11
C GLY A 42 -11.26 -2.22 35.45
N LEU A 43 -10.39 -3.19 35.70
CA LEU A 43 -9.56 -3.27 36.91
C LEU A 43 -8.14 -2.69 36.71
N THR A 44 -7.89 -1.98 35.60
CA THR A 44 -6.57 -1.39 35.30
C THR A 44 -6.02 -0.53 36.44
N TRP A 45 -6.87 0.20 37.17
CA TRP A 45 -6.45 1.01 38.32
C TRP A 45 -5.85 0.20 39.46
N PHE A 46 -6.21 -1.08 39.56
CA PHE A 46 -5.80 -1.99 40.62
C PHE A 46 -4.55 -2.79 40.22
N TRP A 47 -4.63 -3.54 39.11
CA TRP A 47 -3.53 -4.42 38.71
C TRP A 47 -2.42 -3.69 37.97
N GLY A 48 -2.72 -2.59 37.27
CA GLY A 48 -1.77 -1.84 36.44
C GLY A 48 -0.56 -1.31 37.23
N PRO A 49 -0.78 -0.50 38.28
CA PRO A 49 0.31 0.02 39.12
C PRO A 49 1.15 -1.10 39.75
N ALA A 50 0.50 -2.14 40.30
CA ALA A 50 1.18 -3.24 40.97
C ALA A 50 2.11 -4.02 40.04
N LEU A 51 1.63 -4.35 38.83
CA LEU A 51 2.43 -5.05 37.82
C LEU A 51 3.58 -4.20 37.28
N TYR A 52 3.32 -2.90 37.08
CA TYR A 52 4.33 -1.98 36.58
C TYR A 52 5.49 -1.82 37.56
N GLN A 53 5.18 -1.62 38.84
CA GLN A 53 6.16 -1.51 39.92
C GLN A 53 6.95 -2.81 40.11
N ARG A 54 6.30 -3.96 39.95
CA ARG A 54 6.92 -5.28 40.10
C ARG A 54 7.99 -5.54 39.03
N ASN A 55 7.61 -5.48 37.75
CA ASN A 55 8.55 -5.67 36.64
C ASN A 55 8.02 -5.02 35.36
N ARG A 56 8.36 -3.74 35.16
CA ARG A 56 7.92 -2.96 33.99
C ARG A 56 8.26 -3.63 32.66
N VAL A 57 9.41 -4.30 32.53
CA VAL A 57 9.85 -4.85 31.24
C VAL A 57 8.97 -6.01 30.83
N THR A 58 8.65 -6.90 31.78
CA THR A 58 7.80 -8.07 31.54
C THR A 58 6.33 -7.69 31.34
N PHE A 59 5.80 -6.78 32.16
CA PHE A 59 4.35 -6.52 32.20
C PHE A 59 3.87 -5.37 31.32
N ARG A 60 4.77 -4.50 30.82
CA ARG A 60 4.36 -3.37 29.97
C ARG A 60 3.55 -3.78 28.73
N PRO A 61 3.91 -4.82 27.95
CA PRO A 61 3.08 -5.25 26.81
C PRO A 61 1.66 -5.64 27.22
N PHE A 62 1.53 -6.40 28.31
CA PHE A 62 0.25 -6.79 28.87
C PHE A 62 -0.59 -5.58 29.30
N ILE A 63 0.03 -4.65 30.05
CA ILE A 63 -0.62 -3.41 30.49
C ILE A 63 -1.15 -2.64 29.27
N LEU A 64 -0.33 -2.38 28.25
CA LEU A 64 -0.76 -1.59 27.10
C LEU A 64 -1.85 -2.27 26.25
N ASN A 65 -1.85 -3.60 26.18
CA ASN A 65 -2.87 -4.35 25.44
C ASN A 65 -4.23 -4.33 26.14
N HIS A 66 -4.25 -4.35 27.47
CA HIS A 66 -5.49 -4.51 28.26
C HIS A 66 -5.89 -3.27 29.07
N PHE A 67 -5.14 -2.17 28.93
CA PHE A 67 -5.43 -0.90 29.61
C PHE A 67 -6.80 -0.36 29.20
N SER A 68 -7.64 -0.07 30.19
CA SER A 68 -8.92 0.61 30.02
C SER A 68 -9.23 1.46 31.24
N ASP A 69 -9.80 2.64 31.02
CA ASP A 69 -10.43 3.46 32.05
C ASP A 69 -11.95 3.22 32.15
N TRP A 70 -12.46 2.24 31.41
CA TRP A 70 -13.84 1.80 31.42
C TRP A 70 -13.99 0.41 32.02
N GLN A 71 -15.04 0.25 32.81
CA GLN A 71 -15.51 -1.04 33.33
C GLN A 71 -16.90 -1.34 32.77
N THR A 72 -17.19 -2.63 32.60
CA THR A 72 -18.50 -3.14 32.19
C THR A 72 -18.99 -4.17 33.21
N ASP A 73 -20.30 -4.18 33.46
CA ASP A 73 -20.97 -5.25 34.23
C ASP A 73 -21.62 -6.29 33.31
N GLY A 74 -21.30 -6.25 32.00
CA GLY A 74 -21.89 -7.09 30.96
C GLY A 74 -23.14 -6.47 30.30
N ARG A 75 -23.69 -5.36 30.82
CA ARG A 75 -24.85 -4.67 30.24
C ARG A 75 -24.61 -3.17 30.00
N LEU A 76 -23.86 -2.51 30.88
CA LEU A 76 -23.60 -1.07 30.81
C LEU A 76 -22.11 -0.76 30.98
N TRP A 77 -21.62 0.14 30.14
CA TRP A 77 -20.27 0.69 30.26
C TRP A 77 -20.28 1.89 31.20
N SER A 78 -19.35 1.90 32.15
CA SER A 78 -19.14 3.04 33.04
C SER A 78 -17.66 3.35 33.13
N ARG A 79 -17.33 4.63 33.19
CA ARG A 79 -15.94 5.07 33.33
C ARG A 79 -15.51 5.00 34.78
N VAL A 80 -14.36 4.37 35.04
CA VAL A 80 -13.70 4.38 36.35
C VAL A 80 -13.17 5.80 36.58
N LYS A 81 -13.61 6.45 37.66
CA LYS A 81 -13.24 7.84 37.92
C LYS A 81 -11.85 7.90 38.55
N TRP A 82 -10.92 8.62 37.93
CA TRP A 82 -9.56 8.85 38.46
C TRP A 82 -9.56 9.24 39.94
N LYS A 83 -10.42 10.20 40.32
CA LYS A 83 -10.53 10.72 41.69
C LYS A 83 -10.82 9.67 42.76
N ASN A 84 -11.42 8.52 42.39
CA ASN A 84 -11.69 7.44 43.35
C ASN A 84 -10.43 6.65 43.71
N HIS A 85 -9.38 6.75 42.89
CA HIS A 85 -8.14 5.99 42.98
C HIS A 85 -6.90 6.88 42.84
N ALA A 86 -7.05 8.20 43.08
CA ALA A 86 -6.04 9.21 42.77
C ALA A 86 -4.67 8.90 43.38
N GLY A 87 -4.62 8.48 44.66
CA GLY A 87 -3.35 8.17 45.32
C GLY A 87 -2.50 7.13 44.59
N GLN A 88 -3.11 6.03 44.12
CA GLN A 88 -2.40 4.97 43.40
C GLN A 88 -2.08 5.38 41.95
N LEU A 89 -3.03 6.02 41.27
CA LEU A 89 -2.88 6.42 39.88
C LEU A 89 -1.91 7.60 39.69
N ASP A 90 -1.87 8.56 40.62
CA ASP A 90 -0.91 9.66 40.59
C ASP A 90 0.51 9.17 40.89
N ALA A 91 0.68 8.24 41.83
CA ALA A 91 1.96 7.58 42.07
C ALA A 91 2.44 6.81 40.82
N TRP A 92 1.53 6.08 40.16
CA TRP A 92 1.85 5.34 38.95
C TRP A 92 2.20 6.26 37.77
N LEU A 93 1.46 7.36 37.58
CA LEU A 93 1.76 8.38 36.58
C LEU A 93 3.14 9.00 36.83
N TRP A 94 3.47 9.32 38.09
CA TRP A 94 4.79 9.85 38.45
C TRP A 94 5.90 8.85 38.14
N GLU A 95 5.71 7.57 38.47
CA GLU A 95 6.68 6.51 38.17
C GLU A 95 6.87 6.31 36.66
N ALA A 96 5.78 6.31 35.88
CA ALA A 96 5.83 6.22 34.42
C ALA A 96 6.59 7.41 33.79
N ARG A 97 6.38 8.63 34.32
CA ARG A 97 7.13 9.84 33.92
C ARG A 97 8.61 9.72 34.23
N LYS A 98 8.96 9.29 35.45
CA LYS A 98 10.34 9.06 35.88
C LYS A 98 11.07 8.07 34.96
N ASN A 99 10.36 7.02 34.52
CA ASN A 99 10.89 5.99 33.64
C ASN A 99 10.79 6.31 32.13
N ARG A 100 10.28 7.49 31.74
CA ARG A 100 10.10 7.93 30.34
C ARG A 100 9.23 6.98 29.50
N ASP A 101 8.18 6.41 30.10
CA ASP A 101 7.23 5.55 29.36
C ASP A 101 6.10 6.38 28.72
N SER A 102 6.42 7.12 27.65
CA SER A 102 5.50 8.08 27.01
C SER A 102 4.13 7.49 26.64
N ASN A 103 4.09 6.23 26.18
CA ASN A 103 2.82 5.59 25.80
C ASN A 103 1.88 5.40 27.00
N LEU A 104 2.43 4.98 28.14
CA LEU A 104 1.64 4.81 29.35
C LEU A 104 1.27 6.16 29.95
N VAL A 105 2.20 7.12 29.97
CA VAL A 105 1.95 8.49 30.45
C VAL A 105 0.78 9.14 29.69
N ARG A 106 0.77 9.08 28.36
CA ARG A 106 -0.34 9.63 27.54
C ARG A 106 -1.70 9.01 27.90
N ARG A 107 -1.75 7.68 28.10
CA ARG A 107 -2.99 6.97 28.49
C ARG A 107 -3.46 7.38 29.89
N LEU A 108 -2.52 7.49 30.84
CA LEU A 108 -2.82 7.91 32.21
C LEU A 108 -3.28 9.38 32.25
N LEU A 109 -2.64 10.29 31.50
CA LEU A 109 -3.08 11.69 31.41
C LEU A 109 -4.48 11.80 30.78
N ALA A 110 -4.74 11.07 29.69
CA ALA A 110 -6.07 11.03 29.06
C ALA A 110 -7.16 10.52 30.03
N TRP A 111 -6.82 9.58 30.91
CA TRP A 111 -7.71 9.11 31.97
C TRP A 111 -7.86 10.13 33.11
N LYS A 112 -6.76 10.74 33.56
CA LYS A 112 -6.77 11.75 34.63
C LYS A 112 -7.67 12.95 34.30
N TYR A 113 -7.63 13.38 33.04
CA TYR A 113 -8.42 14.50 32.52
C TYR A 113 -9.64 14.05 31.70
N ALA A 114 -10.12 12.84 31.96
CA ALA A 114 -11.36 12.32 31.43
C ALA A 114 -12.53 13.30 31.59
N GLY A 115 -13.23 13.60 30.50
CA GLY A 115 -14.50 14.32 30.54
C GLY A 115 -15.63 13.50 31.20
N ARG A 116 -16.80 14.12 31.41
CA ARG A 116 -17.98 13.44 31.97
C ARG A 116 -18.51 12.31 31.07
N ASN A 117 -18.29 12.44 29.76
CA ASN A 117 -18.71 11.48 28.73
C ASN A 117 -17.46 10.85 28.07
N TRP A 118 -17.59 10.42 26.82
CA TRP A 118 -16.47 10.02 25.97
C TRP A 118 -15.50 11.18 25.74
N GLY A 119 -14.20 10.91 25.79
CA GLY A 119 -13.14 11.88 25.51
C GLY A 119 -12.54 12.57 26.73
N ILE A 120 -11.74 13.60 26.46
CA ILE A 120 -10.98 14.39 27.43
C ILE A 120 -11.71 15.71 27.69
N ASP A 121 -11.66 16.23 28.91
CA ASP A 121 -12.05 17.61 29.19
C ASP A 121 -10.98 18.56 28.62
N GLU A 122 -11.18 18.99 27.37
CA GLU A 122 -10.19 19.79 26.61
C GLU A 122 -9.75 21.06 27.37
N LYS A 123 -10.65 21.69 28.13
CA LYS A 123 -10.35 22.92 28.87
C LYS A 123 -9.42 22.64 30.05
N VAL A 124 -9.73 21.61 30.85
CA VAL A 124 -8.90 21.25 32.01
C VAL A 124 -7.57 20.65 31.55
N PHE A 125 -7.58 19.85 30.48
CA PHE A 125 -6.38 19.26 29.88
C PHE A 125 -5.44 20.34 29.32
N GLY A 126 -5.97 21.30 28.56
CA GLY A 126 -5.20 22.44 28.03
C GLY A 126 -4.60 23.31 29.13
N ALA A 127 -5.35 23.61 30.19
CA ALA A 127 -4.82 24.36 31.33
C ALA A 127 -3.69 23.62 32.07
N ALA A 128 -3.80 22.30 32.21
CA ALA A 128 -2.74 21.48 32.79
C ALA A 128 -1.48 21.44 31.91
N LEU A 129 -1.66 21.30 30.59
CA LEU A 129 -0.59 21.34 29.60
C LEU A 129 0.18 22.67 29.70
N VAL A 130 -0.52 23.81 29.65
CA VAL A 130 0.12 25.14 29.72
C VAL A 130 0.92 25.29 31.01
N ARG A 131 0.34 24.92 32.16
CA ARG A 131 1.03 25.00 33.45
C ARG A 131 2.30 24.14 33.47
N GLU A 132 2.22 22.89 33.04
CA GLU A 132 3.40 22.02 33.02
C GLU A 132 4.47 22.51 32.04
N TYR A 133 4.05 23.00 30.87
CA TYR A 133 4.94 23.57 29.85
C TYR A 133 5.66 24.83 30.32
N GLU A 134 4.96 25.70 31.06
CA GLU A 134 5.50 26.91 31.67
C GLU A 134 6.55 26.58 32.74
N THR A 135 6.30 25.57 33.57
CA THR A 135 7.22 25.13 34.64
C THR A 135 8.45 24.35 34.14
N ALA A 136 8.43 23.85 32.91
CA ALA A 136 9.50 23.05 32.35
C ALA A 136 10.77 23.89 32.12
N SER A 137 11.89 23.43 32.69
CA SER A 137 13.18 24.15 32.71
C SER A 137 13.95 24.02 31.38
N GLY A 138 13.42 24.63 30.33
CA GLY A 138 14.08 24.77 29.02
C GLY A 138 13.52 23.88 27.90
N PRO A 139 14.07 23.99 26.67
CA PRO A 139 13.47 23.43 25.45
C PRO A 139 13.29 21.90 25.49
N ALA A 140 14.27 21.16 26.02
CA ALA A 140 14.19 19.69 26.09
C ALA A 140 13.09 19.22 27.05
N ALA A 141 12.94 19.86 28.21
CA ALA A 141 11.88 19.55 29.16
C ALA A 141 10.49 19.87 28.58
N ARG A 142 10.39 21.00 27.87
CA ARG A 142 9.17 21.43 27.15
C ARG A 142 8.77 20.43 26.06
N ALA A 143 9.72 19.94 25.26
CA ALA A 143 9.46 18.92 24.25
C ALA A 143 8.89 17.63 24.86
N ILE A 144 9.39 17.23 26.03
CA ILE A 144 8.86 16.06 26.76
C ILE A 144 7.42 16.32 27.21
N VAL A 145 7.11 17.50 27.74
CA VAL A 145 5.73 17.85 28.12
C VAL A 145 4.79 17.76 26.92
N LEU A 146 5.18 18.32 25.76
CA LEU A 146 4.35 18.20 24.53
C LEU A 146 4.16 16.74 24.12
N ASP A 147 5.21 15.92 24.21
CA ASP A 147 5.14 14.49 23.92
C ASP A 147 4.18 13.73 24.84
N GLU A 148 4.22 14.01 26.14
CA GLU A 148 3.34 13.40 27.14
C GLU A 148 1.87 13.77 26.92
N PHE A 149 1.59 14.97 26.44
CA PHE A 149 0.22 15.45 26.16
C PHE A 149 -0.24 15.17 24.71
N ASN A 150 0.60 14.55 23.88
CA ASN A 150 0.27 14.22 22.49
C ASN A 150 -0.72 13.04 22.40
N THR A 151 -1.99 13.34 22.67
CA THR A 151 -3.14 12.41 22.58
C THR A 151 -4.21 12.97 21.66
N SER A 152 -5.28 12.22 21.37
CA SER A 152 -6.36 12.69 20.52
C SER A 152 -7.25 13.71 21.26
N PHE A 153 -6.98 15.01 21.09
CA PHE A 153 -7.81 16.13 21.57
C PHE A 153 -7.63 17.37 20.67
N SER A 154 -8.53 18.36 20.76
CA SER A 154 -8.39 19.65 20.09
C SER A 154 -7.95 20.75 21.06
N LEU A 155 -7.05 21.62 20.61
CA LEU A 155 -6.68 22.83 21.35
C LEU A 155 -7.73 23.93 21.17
N THR A 156 -7.80 24.82 22.17
CA THR A 156 -8.46 26.12 22.04
C THR A 156 -7.44 27.18 21.61
N GLU A 157 -7.90 28.27 21.02
CA GLU A 157 -7.02 29.38 20.63
C GLU A 157 -6.28 29.97 21.85
N GLU A 158 -6.94 30.09 23.01
CA GLU A 158 -6.31 30.62 24.22
C GLU A 158 -5.15 29.75 24.70
N THR A 159 -5.34 28.42 24.67
CA THR A 159 -4.30 27.46 25.07
C THR A 159 -3.13 27.53 24.10
N ALA A 160 -3.41 27.62 22.80
CA ALA A 160 -2.38 27.71 21.78
C ALA A 160 -1.56 29.00 21.88
N ILE A 161 -2.21 30.16 22.13
CA ILE A 161 -1.54 31.44 22.37
C ILE A 161 -0.63 31.35 23.59
N ALA A 162 -1.10 30.76 24.70
CA ALA A 162 -0.30 30.63 25.91
C ALA A 162 0.97 29.80 25.66
N LEU A 163 0.85 28.64 25.00
CA LEU A 163 2.01 27.80 24.65
C LEU A 163 2.98 28.50 23.71
N TYR A 164 2.45 29.15 22.66
CA TYR A 164 3.26 29.83 21.65
C TYR A 164 4.04 31.02 22.22
N ARG A 165 3.45 31.78 23.15
CA ARG A 165 4.11 32.89 23.84
C ARG A 165 5.23 32.44 24.77
N ILE A 166 5.10 31.27 25.40
CA ILE A 166 6.16 30.70 26.24
C ILE A 166 7.34 30.27 25.37
N ASP A 167 7.06 29.56 24.27
CA ASP A 167 8.09 29.05 23.36
C ASP A 167 7.51 28.73 21.98
N ARG A 168 8.04 29.40 20.95
CA ARG A 168 7.62 29.25 19.56
C ARG A 168 7.85 27.83 19.02
N ALA A 169 8.78 27.07 19.62
CA ALA A 169 9.02 25.67 19.25
C ALA A 169 7.79 24.77 19.44
N ALA A 170 6.74 25.23 20.14
CA ALA A 170 5.45 24.53 20.21
C ALA A 170 4.70 24.48 18.86
N GLY A 171 5.08 25.29 17.86
CA GLY A 171 4.37 25.45 16.59
C GLY A 171 3.91 24.14 15.93
N PRO A 172 4.78 23.14 15.70
CA PRO A 172 4.37 21.85 15.12
C PRO A 172 3.30 21.11 15.92
N PHE A 173 3.39 21.13 17.25
CA PHE A 173 2.37 20.56 18.14
C PHE A 173 1.04 21.30 17.99
N LEU A 174 1.06 22.63 17.95
CA LEU A 174 -0.15 23.44 17.76
C LEU A 174 -0.85 23.09 16.44
N LEU A 175 -0.10 22.98 15.35
CA LEU A 175 -0.63 22.62 14.03
C LEU A 175 -1.24 21.21 14.00
N GLN A 176 -0.73 20.27 14.79
CA GLN A 176 -1.25 18.91 14.92
C GLN A 176 -2.60 18.87 15.65
N HIS A 177 -2.76 19.70 16.69
CA HIS A 177 -3.93 19.71 17.58
C HIS A 177 -4.97 20.78 17.26
N LEU A 178 -4.92 21.36 16.06
CA LEU A 178 -5.97 22.25 15.57
C LEU A 178 -7.32 21.51 15.58
N ARG A 179 -8.39 22.23 15.90
CA ARG A 179 -9.75 21.69 15.83
C ARG A 179 -10.07 21.32 14.38
N ARG A 180 -9.98 20.03 14.06
CA ARG A 180 -10.27 19.49 12.73
C ARG A 180 -11.53 18.64 12.80
N GLY A 181 -12.48 18.90 11.92
CA GLY A 181 -13.50 17.90 11.62
C GLY A 181 -12.88 16.76 10.82
N TYR A 182 -13.26 15.52 11.11
CA TYR A 182 -13.01 14.40 10.19
C TYR A 182 -13.76 14.57 8.85
N TRP A 183 -14.73 15.49 8.80
CA TRP A 183 -15.67 15.67 7.69
C TRP A 183 -15.85 17.17 7.37
N GLY A 184 -15.19 17.66 6.32
CA GLY A 184 -15.55 18.94 5.66
C GLY A 184 -15.15 20.26 6.36
N ASP A 185 -15.65 21.36 5.78
CA ASP A 185 -15.37 22.76 6.14
C ASP A 185 -16.00 23.20 7.48
N ASP A 186 -17.07 22.53 7.93
CA ASP A 186 -18.00 22.98 8.98
C ASP A 186 -17.40 23.18 10.39
N LYS A 187 -16.11 22.87 10.61
CA LYS A 187 -15.41 23.08 11.90
C LYS A 187 -14.16 23.94 11.82
N ARG A 188 -13.84 24.48 10.64
CA ARG A 188 -12.71 25.39 10.47
C ARG A 188 -13.03 26.73 11.12
N ALA A 189 -12.13 27.19 11.98
CA ALA A 189 -12.21 28.49 12.60
C ALA A 189 -10.82 29.12 12.58
N LEU A 190 -10.73 30.31 11.99
CA LEU A 190 -9.49 31.09 11.97
C LEU A 190 -9.16 31.57 13.38
N TRP A 191 -7.98 31.21 13.87
CA TRP A 191 -7.43 31.74 15.12
C TRP A 191 -6.72 33.06 14.86
N THR A 192 -7.51 34.12 14.66
CA THR A 192 -7.01 35.45 14.29
C THR A 192 -6.03 36.00 15.32
N ARG A 193 -6.27 35.79 16.62
CA ARG A 193 -5.39 36.33 17.67
C ARG A 193 -4.04 35.62 17.69
N LEU A 194 -4.02 34.31 17.44
CA LEU A 194 -2.76 33.57 17.31
C LEU A 194 -2.00 33.96 16.04
N MET A 195 -2.69 34.15 14.92
CA MET A 195 -2.08 34.64 13.68
C MET A 195 -1.46 36.03 13.86
N THR A 196 -2.18 36.96 14.49
CA THR A 196 -1.64 38.30 14.81
C THR A 196 -0.43 38.20 15.73
N THR A 197 -0.48 37.33 16.75
CA THR A 197 0.68 37.11 17.64
C THR A 197 1.90 36.59 16.86
N ALA A 198 1.70 35.71 15.88
CA ALA A 198 2.78 35.21 15.02
C ALA A 198 3.33 36.30 14.08
N GLU A 199 2.45 37.15 13.54
CA GLU A 199 2.81 38.28 12.68
C GLU A 199 3.62 39.35 13.44
N GLU A 200 3.20 39.72 14.66
CA GLU A 200 3.89 40.69 15.52
C GLU A 200 5.35 40.28 15.84
N VAL A 201 5.63 38.98 15.88
CA VAL A 201 6.98 38.44 16.16
C VAL A 201 7.74 38.03 14.90
N GLY A 202 7.19 38.29 13.71
CA GLY A 202 7.80 37.99 12.41
C GLY A 202 7.86 36.49 12.04
N ASP A 203 7.05 35.63 12.66
CA ASP A 203 6.98 34.20 12.33
C ASP A 203 5.97 33.95 11.20
N GLU A 204 6.38 34.28 9.97
CA GLU A 204 5.53 34.15 8.80
C GLU A 204 5.21 32.69 8.45
N GLU A 205 6.16 31.78 8.66
CA GLU A 205 5.98 30.36 8.32
C GLU A 205 4.87 29.73 9.17
N PHE A 206 4.90 29.94 10.49
CA PHE A 206 3.86 29.45 11.38
C PHE A 206 2.52 30.11 11.09
N ARG A 207 2.50 31.43 10.88
CA ARG A 207 1.28 32.18 10.52
C ARG A 207 0.58 31.59 9.29
N TRP A 208 1.32 31.40 8.20
CA TRP A 208 0.72 30.89 6.95
C TRP A 208 0.34 29.42 7.05
N SER A 209 1.12 28.62 7.79
CA SER A 209 0.76 27.22 8.07
C SER A 209 -0.53 27.10 8.88
N LEU A 210 -0.74 27.99 9.85
CA LEU A 210 -1.96 28.09 10.64
C LEU A 210 -3.15 28.50 9.74
N TYR A 211 -2.97 29.55 8.93
CA TYR A 211 -3.98 30.02 7.98
C TYR A 211 -4.44 28.88 7.04
N ARG A 212 -3.52 28.20 6.34
CA ARG A 212 -3.88 27.15 5.37
C ARG A 212 -4.69 26.02 6.00
N LYS A 213 -4.40 25.67 7.25
CA LYS A 213 -5.11 24.60 7.97
C LYS A 213 -6.45 25.02 8.56
N GLN A 214 -6.70 26.31 8.75
CA GLN A 214 -7.86 26.82 9.48
C GLN A 214 -8.81 27.70 8.67
N VAL A 215 -8.39 28.22 7.52
CA VAL A 215 -9.23 29.12 6.73
C VAL A 215 -10.51 28.40 6.26
N PRO A 216 -11.71 28.93 6.58
CA PRO A 216 -12.96 28.44 6.02
C PRO A 216 -12.98 28.65 4.51
N VAL A 217 -13.53 27.68 3.76
CA VAL A 217 -13.50 27.70 2.29
C VAL A 217 -14.16 28.97 1.73
N LYS A 218 -15.27 29.42 2.31
CA LYS A 218 -15.96 30.65 1.88
C LYS A 218 -15.09 31.90 2.06
N HIS A 219 -14.33 31.97 3.15
CA HIS A 219 -13.46 33.10 3.42
C HIS A 219 -12.29 33.10 2.44
N TRP A 220 -11.63 31.95 2.28
CA TRP A 220 -10.58 31.77 1.27
C TRP A 220 -11.05 32.17 -0.13
N GLN A 221 -12.25 31.73 -0.55
CA GLN A 221 -12.82 32.06 -1.86
C GLN A 221 -12.98 33.57 -2.05
N ALA A 222 -13.49 34.29 -1.04
CA ALA A 222 -13.65 35.74 -1.12
C ALA A 222 -12.28 36.44 -1.25
N GLU A 223 -11.29 36.01 -0.47
CA GLU A 223 -9.95 36.59 -0.48
C GLU A 223 -9.22 36.37 -1.82
N VAL A 224 -9.21 35.15 -2.36
CA VAL A 224 -8.53 34.88 -3.63
C VAL A 224 -9.15 35.63 -4.81
N LEU A 225 -10.47 35.84 -4.79
CA LEU A 225 -11.15 36.63 -5.82
C LEU A 225 -10.82 38.13 -5.70
N ALA A 226 -10.72 38.65 -4.48
CA ALA A 226 -10.26 40.02 -4.26
C ALA A 226 -8.79 40.20 -4.70
N LEU A 227 -7.92 39.21 -4.45
CA LEU A 227 -6.54 39.21 -4.94
C LEU A 227 -6.48 39.21 -6.46
N ALA A 228 -7.30 38.39 -7.12
CA ALA A 228 -7.36 38.31 -8.57
C ALA A 228 -7.77 39.63 -9.24
N GLN A 229 -8.58 40.46 -8.56
CA GLN A 229 -8.96 41.79 -9.02
C GLN A 229 -7.88 42.85 -8.75
N ARG A 230 -7.17 42.73 -7.62
CA ARG A 230 -6.20 43.74 -7.16
C ARG A 230 -4.81 43.58 -7.78
N ILE A 231 -4.31 42.36 -7.87
CA ILE A 231 -2.95 42.06 -8.32
C ILE A 231 -2.98 41.89 -9.84
N ARG A 232 -2.38 42.81 -10.57
CA ARG A 232 -2.33 42.76 -12.04
C ARG A 232 -1.30 41.76 -12.55
N ASP A 233 -0.14 41.72 -11.91
CA ASP A 233 0.93 40.80 -12.30
C ASP A 233 0.54 39.35 -12.04
N SER A 234 0.68 38.50 -13.06
CA SER A 234 0.25 37.10 -12.97
C SER A 234 1.17 36.28 -12.06
N HIS A 235 2.47 36.59 -12.01
CA HIS A 235 3.43 35.85 -11.19
C HIS A 235 3.19 36.15 -9.70
N GLU A 236 3.08 37.43 -9.34
CA GLU A 236 2.73 37.88 -7.99
C GLU A 236 1.39 37.26 -7.53
N LEU A 237 0.39 37.20 -8.42
CA LEU A 237 -0.87 36.54 -8.08
C LEU A 237 -0.67 35.05 -7.78
N MET A 238 0.17 34.33 -8.54
CA MET A 238 0.39 32.89 -8.32
C MET A 238 1.03 32.62 -6.96
N GLU A 239 2.05 33.40 -6.59
CA GLU A 239 2.70 33.29 -5.27
C GLU A 239 1.69 33.50 -4.14
N GLU A 240 0.81 34.49 -4.29
CA GLU A 240 -0.23 34.78 -3.31
C GLU A 240 -1.29 33.68 -3.19
N LEU A 241 -1.69 33.08 -4.32
CA LEU A 241 -2.65 31.96 -4.34
C LEU A 241 -2.04 30.71 -3.70
N GLU A 242 -0.77 30.41 -3.98
CA GLU A 242 -0.08 29.25 -3.40
C GLU A 242 0.11 29.42 -1.88
N ARG A 243 0.54 30.60 -1.45
CA ARG A 243 0.75 30.93 -0.03
C ARG A 243 -0.52 30.71 0.81
N ARG A 244 -1.69 30.98 0.21
CA ARG A 244 -3.04 30.90 0.84
C ARG A 244 -3.81 29.62 0.52
N HIS A 245 -3.23 28.63 -0.17
CA HIS A 245 -3.96 27.44 -0.56
C HIS A 245 -4.42 26.62 0.68
N PRO A 246 -5.72 26.37 0.90
CA PRO A 246 -6.19 25.65 2.07
C PRO A 246 -5.70 24.19 2.07
N GLU A 247 -5.16 23.75 3.20
CA GLU A 247 -4.68 22.37 3.38
C GLU A 247 -5.66 21.55 4.21
N GLY A 248 -6.01 20.36 3.73
CA GLY A 248 -6.77 19.38 4.52
C GLY A 248 -7.60 18.44 3.65
N TRP A 249 -8.10 17.39 4.29
CA TRP A 249 -8.89 16.38 3.58
C TRP A 249 -10.34 16.82 3.39
N GLY A 250 -10.89 16.62 2.19
CA GLY A 250 -12.32 16.76 1.92
C GLY A 250 -12.82 18.18 1.73
N LEU A 251 -11.95 19.15 1.42
CA LEU A 251 -12.35 20.52 1.10
C LEU A 251 -12.93 20.59 -0.32
N ASP A 252 -13.99 21.38 -0.50
CA ASP A 252 -14.54 21.67 -1.83
C ASP A 252 -14.08 23.07 -2.28
N LEU A 253 -12.91 23.12 -2.91
CA LEU A 253 -12.31 24.37 -3.41
C LEU A 253 -12.76 24.73 -4.84
N SER A 254 -13.64 23.92 -5.44
CA SER A 254 -13.94 23.98 -6.87
C SER A 254 -14.57 25.32 -7.27
N ALA A 255 -15.50 25.83 -6.47
CA ALA A 255 -16.27 27.02 -6.78
C ALA A 255 -15.37 28.28 -6.81
N GLY A 256 -14.37 28.34 -5.93
CA GLY A 256 -13.39 29.42 -5.94
C GLY A 256 -12.50 29.35 -7.19
N ALA A 257 -11.99 28.16 -7.50
CA ALA A 257 -11.14 27.94 -8.66
C ALA A 257 -11.84 28.21 -10.02
N ILE A 258 -13.10 27.81 -10.17
CA ILE A 258 -13.89 28.11 -11.37
C ILE A 258 -14.03 29.62 -11.56
N LYS A 259 -14.39 30.35 -10.50
CA LYS A 259 -14.51 31.82 -10.58
C LYS A 259 -13.16 32.50 -10.84
N LEU A 260 -12.06 31.98 -10.30
CA LEU A 260 -10.72 32.49 -10.63
C LEU A 260 -10.43 32.34 -12.12
N LEU A 261 -10.74 31.18 -12.71
CA LEU A 261 -10.60 30.95 -14.16
C LEU A 261 -11.52 31.86 -14.98
N GLU A 262 -12.75 32.11 -14.54
CA GLU A 262 -13.68 33.03 -15.22
C GLU A 262 -13.16 34.48 -15.22
N VAL A 263 -12.56 34.93 -14.10
CA VAL A 263 -12.08 36.32 -13.96
C VAL A 263 -10.74 36.55 -14.64
N ARG A 264 -9.82 35.57 -14.59
CA ARG A 264 -8.42 35.74 -15.02
C ARG A 264 -8.00 34.85 -16.19
N GLY A 265 -8.85 33.94 -16.61
CA GLY A 265 -8.55 33.05 -17.73
C GLY A 265 -7.28 32.24 -17.52
N ARG A 266 -6.36 32.34 -18.50
CA ARG A 266 -5.11 31.57 -18.50
C ARG A 266 -4.05 32.06 -17.49
N ASP A 267 -4.17 33.27 -16.95
CA ASP A 267 -3.20 33.80 -15.98
C ASP A 267 -3.08 32.93 -14.74
N VAL A 268 -4.17 32.28 -14.32
CA VAL A 268 -4.22 31.42 -13.13
C VAL A 268 -3.97 29.94 -13.45
N MET A 269 -3.78 29.59 -14.72
CA MET A 269 -3.63 28.20 -15.16
C MET A 269 -2.47 27.44 -14.48
N PRO A 270 -1.29 28.04 -14.23
CA PRO A 270 -0.22 27.37 -13.50
C PRO A 270 -0.65 26.88 -12.12
N TYR A 271 -1.28 27.75 -11.33
CA TYR A 271 -1.82 27.40 -10.01
C TYR A 271 -2.90 26.31 -10.11
N ILE A 272 -3.84 26.44 -11.05
CA ILE A 272 -4.92 25.47 -11.22
C ILE A 272 -4.38 24.08 -11.56
N ARG A 273 -3.38 23.98 -12.45
CA ARG A 273 -2.78 22.70 -12.84
C ARG A 273 -2.07 22.02 -11.67
N VAL A 274 -1.29 22.77 -10.89
CA VAL A 274 -0.56 22.24 -9.73
C VAL A 274 -1.53 21.74 -8.64
N LYS A 275 -2.66 22.44 -8.45
CA LYS A 275 -3.64 22.13 -7.39
C LYS A 275 -4.86 21.35 -7.87
N LEU A 276 -4.88 20.88 -9.12
CA LEU A 276 -6.08 20.38 -9.77
C LEU A 276 -6.78 19.26 -8.97
N SER A 277 -6.03 18.30 -8.44
CA SER A 277 -6.61 17.20 -7.65
C SER A 277 -7.40 17.66 -6.43
N ASP A 278 -6.98 18.78 -5.83
CA ASP A 278 -7.57 19.35 -4.62
C ASP A 278 -8.76 20.25 -4.97
N LEU A 279 -8.76 20.82 -6.18
CA LEU A 279 -9.81 21.69 -6.70
C LEU A 279 -11.01 20.93 -7.28
N LEU A 280 -10.87 19.64 -7.62
CA LEU A 280 -11.96 18.85 -8.22
C LEU A 280 -13.00 18.33 -7.21
N GLY A 281 -12.86 18.67 -5.92
CA GLY A 281 -13.85 18.43 -4.87
C GLY A 281 -13.38 17.49 -3.75
N GLY A 282 -14.22 17.35 -2.73
CA GLY A 282 -13.95 16.59 -1.52
C GLY A 282 -14.21 15.08 -1.66
N TRP A 283 -14.25 14.37 -0.52
CA TRP A 283 -14.49 12.92 -0.50
C TRP A 283 -15.85 12.50 -1.10
N PHE A 284 -16.87 13.36 -0.97
CA PHE A 284 -18.24 13.09 -1.43
C PHE A 284 -18.70 14.04 -2.54
N THR A 285 -17.89 15.03 -2.93
CA THR A 285 -18.23 15.97 -3.98
C THR A 285 -17.25 15.83 -5.13
N ASN A 286 -17.79 15.72 -6.34
CA ASN A 286 -17.01 15.73 -7.57
C ASN A 286 -17.51 16.86 -8.46
N ARG A 287 -16.65 17.83 -8.71
CA ARG A 287 -16.97 19.08 -9.41
C ARG A 287 -16.25 19.20 -10.75
N ALA A 288 -15.81 18.08 -11.33
CA ALA A 288 -15.12 18.06 -12.62
C ALA A 288 -15.98 18.56 -13.79
N LYS A 289 -17.29 18.25 -13.84
CA LYS A 289 -18.17 18.63 -14.97
C LYS A 289 -18.19 20.15 -15.24
N PRO A 290 -18.35 21.03 -14.23
CA PRO A 290 -18.20 22.47 -14.42
C PRO A 290 -16.87 22.92 -15.05
N PHE A 291 -15.73 22.36 -14.61
CA PHE A 291 -14.43 22.67 -15.22
C PHE A 291 -14.34 22.21 -16.68
N VAL A 292 -14.85 21.01 -16.99
CA VAL A 292 -14.91 20.50 -18.36
C VAL A 292 -15.69 21.45 -19.26
N LYS A 293 -16.89 21.86 -18.85
CA LYS A 293 -17.72 22.81 -19.60
C LYS A 293 -17.04 24.16 -19.81
N LEU A 294 -16.39 24.70 -18.77
CA LEU A 294 -15.67 25.97 -18.86
C LEU A 294 -14.50 25.86 -19.85
N ALA A 295 -13.74 24.75 -19.78
CA ALA A 295 -12.62 24.49 -20.66
C ALA A 295 -13.07 24.31 -22.13
N GLU A 296 -14.17 23.60 -22.37
CA GLU A 296 -14.77 23.44 -23.71
C GLU A 296 -15.21 24.78 -24.29
N HIS A 297 -15.94 25.59 -23.51
CA HIS A 297 -16.42 26.91 -23.93
C HIS A 297 -15.28 27.84 -24.36
N ASN A 298 -14.13 27.78 -23.67
CA ASN A 298 -12.98 28.63 -23.94
C ASN A 298 -11.89 27.97 -24.81
N GLY A 299 -12.10 26.74 -25.28
CA GLY A 299 -11.11 25.98 -26.07
C GLY A 299 -9.81 25.63 -25.31
N TRP A 300 -9.86 25.50 -23.99
CA TRP A 300 -8.71 25.12 -23.15
C TRP A 300 -8.57 23.59 -23.05
N TRP A 301 -8.23 22.95 -24.17
CA TRP A 301 -8.16 21.49 -24.29
C TRP A 301 -7.15 20.82 -23.35
N ASP A 302 -6.11 21.54 -22.98
CA ASP A 302 -5.12 21.15 -21.98
C ASP A 302 -5.72 21.01 -20.58
N LEU A 303 -6.54 21.98 -20.15
CA LEU A 303 -7.27 21.92 -18.88
C LEU A 303 -8.37 20.86 -18.94
N TRP A 304 -9.09 20.78 -20.05
CA TRP A 304 -10.12 19.77 -20.29
C TRP A 304 -9.58 18.35 -20.08
N ALA A 305 -8.46 18.01 -20.73
CA ALA A 305 -7.84 16.70 -20.58
C ALA A 305 -7.29 16.47 -19.16
N ALA A 306 -6.67 17.49 -18.56
CA ALA A 306 -6.15 17.41 -17.19
C ALA A 306 -7.29 17.13 -16.18
N VAL A 307 -8.42 17.81 -16.30
CA VAL A 307 -9.59 17.65 -15.42
C VAL A 307 -10.16 16.23 -15.54
N ILE A 308 -10.33 15.74 -16.77
CA ILE A 308 -10.90 14.41 -17.00
C ILE A 308 -9.98 13.32 -16.45
N ARG A 309 -8.66 13.47 -16.60
CA ARG A 309 -7.66 12.54 -16.06
C ARG A 309 -7.55 12.61 -14.53
N ALA A 310 -7.51 13.81 -13.95
CA ALA A 310 -7.35 13.98 -12.49
C ALA A 310 -8.62 13.62 -11.69
N ASN A 311 -9.77 13.56 -12.36
CA ASN A 311 -11.05 13.22 -11.77
C ASN A 311 -11.05 11.79 -11.17
N ARG A 312 -11.89 11.56 -10.15
CA ARG A 312 -12.08 10.23 -9.53
C ARG A 312 -13.18 9.41 -10.19
N ASN A 313 -14.02 10.00 -11.03
CA ASN A 313 -15.18 9.33 -11.62
C ASN A 313 -14.87 8.79 -13.03
N PRO A 314 -14.74 7.46 -13.21
CA PRO A 314 -14.46 6.86 -14.52
C PRO A 314 -15.57 7.06 -15.55
N GLN A 315 -16.80 7.38 -15.12
CA GLN A 315 -17.91 7.65 -16.02
C GLN A 315 -17.64 8.90 -16.88
N LEU A 316 -17.04 9.95 -16.32
CA LEU A 316 -16.72 11.17 -17.07
C LEU A 316 -15.67 10.91 -18.17
N PHE A 317 -14.68 10.06 -17.87
CA PHE A 317 -13.69 9.62 -18.84
C PHE A 317 -14.33 8.87 -20.02
N ASN A 318 -15.25 7.95 -19.72
CA ASN A 318 -15.98 7.19 -20.73
C ASN A 318 -16.94 8.06 -21.55
N GLU A 319 -17.62 9.03 -20.92
CA GLU A 319 -18.44 10.04 -21.61
C GLU A 319 -17.58 10.82 -22.62
N ALA A 320 -16.45 11.38 -22.17
CA ALA A 320 -15.56 12.15 -23.03
C ALA A 320 -15.01 11.36 -24.23
N VAL A 321 -14.60 10.10 -24.03
CA VAL A 321 -14.12 9.25 -25.15
C VAL A 321 -15.27 8.89 -26.09
N SER A 322 -16.45 8.57 -25.57
CA SER A 322 -17.64 8.29 -26.37
C SER A 322 -18.04 9.50 -27.24
N ASP A 323 -18.07 10.68 -26.65
CA ASP A 323 -18.44 11.92 -27.32
C ASP A 323 -17.44 12.26 -28.43
N LEU A 324 -16.13 12.14 -28.18
CA LEU A 324 -15.12 12.30 -29.21
C LEU A 324 -15.30 11.34 -30.39
N LEU A 325 -15.62 10.06 -30.12
CA LEU A 325 -15.84 9.07 -31.18
C LEU A 325 -17.12 9.32 -31.97
N ALA A 326 -18.13 9.93 -31.36
CA ALA A 326 -19.42 10.21 -31.99
C ALA A 326 -19.43 11.55 -32.75
N ASP A 327 -18.63 12.52 -32.33
CA ASP A 327 -18.59 13.86 -32.91
C ASP A 327 -18.06 13.84 -34.34
N ARG A 328 -18.94 14.17 -35.30
CA ARG A 328 -18.62 14.23 -36.74
C ARG A 328 -18.10 15.60 -37.17
N ALA A 329 -18.21 16.63 -36.34
CA ALA A 329 -17.81 17.99 -36.67
C ALA A 329 -16.29 18.21 -36.47
N ILE A 330 -15.64 17.43 -35.61
CA ILE A 330 -14.19 17.51 -35.40
C ILE A 330 -13.40 16.78 -36.48
N SER A 331 -12.28 17.37 -36.87
CA SER A 331 -11.33 16.76 -37.81
C SER A 331 -10.73 15.48 -37.22
N GLU A 332 -10.29 14.56 -38.09
CA GLU A 332 -9.70 13.29 -37.66
C GLU A 332 -8.43 13.50 -36.80
N ASN A 333 -7.59 14.46 -37.21
CA ASN A 333 -6.36 14.80 -36.50
C ASN A 333 -6.65 15.38 -35.11
N ASP A 334 -7.64 16.27 -34.99
CA ASP A 334 -8.03 16.83 -33.69
C ASP A 334 -8.63 15.77 -32.78
N ARG A 335 -9.44 14.84 -33.33
CA ARG A 335 -9.99 13.73 -32.56
C ARG A 335 -8.88 12.85 -31.99
N ILE A 336 -7.92 12.46 -32.83
CA ILE A 336 -6.76 11.66 -32.41
C ILE A 336 -5.94 12.44 -31.36
N GLY A 337 -5.69 13.73 -31.58
CA GLY A 337 -4.97 14.59 -30.64
C GLY A 337 -5.65 14.65 -29.27
N ARG A 338 -6.97 14.84 -29.22
CA ARG A 338 -7.74 14.88 -27.97
C ARG A 338 -7.80 13.52 -27.28
N LEU A 339 -7.94 12.42 -28.04
CA LEU A 339 -7.85 11.06 -27.49
C LEU A 339 -6.47 10.82 -26.87
N LYS A 340 -5.38 11.19 -27.55
CA LYS A 340 -4.02 11.11 -26.99
C LYS A 340 -3.86 11.94 -25.72
N ALA A 341 -4.47 13.11 -25.64
CA ALA A 341 -4.42 13.96 -24.44
C ALA A 341 -5.13 13.33 -23.23
N LEU A 342 -6.19 12.53 -23.46
CA LEU A 342 -6.87 11.77 -22.41
C LEU A 342 -6.07 10.55 -21.93
N ALA A 343 -5.16 10.06 -22.75
CA ALA A 343 -4.37 8.89 -22.41
C ALA A 343 -3.37 9.16 -21.27
N GLY A 344 -3.00 8.09 -20.56
CA GLY A 344 -1.97 8.08 -19.52
C GLY A 344 -2.51 7.91 -18.10
N VAL A 345 -1.63 8.15 -17.13
CA VAL A 345 -1.94 7.97 -15.71
C VAL A 345 -2.92 9.05 -15.25
N SER A 346 -4.08 8.63 -14.75
CA SER A 346 -5.14 9.49 -14.21
C SER A 346 -4.70 10.09 -12.87
N ARG A 347 -4.00 9.31 -12.03
CA ARG A 347 -3.44 9.79 -10.76
C ARG A 347 -2.30 8.90 -10.27
N GLU A 348 -1.25 9.47 -9.70
CA GLU A 348 -0.26 8.69 -8.95
C GLU A 348 -0.49 8.87 -7.45
N TRP A 349 -0.72 7.76 -6.74
CA TRP A 349 -0.68 7.72 -5.29
C TRP A 349 0.72 7.37 -4.87
N ASN A 350 1.50 8.38 -4.51
CA ASN A 350 2.89 8.20 -4.08
C ASN A 350 2.93 8.19 -2.54
N TRP A 351 2.91 6.99 -1.95
CA TRP A 351 3.29 6.77 -0.55
C TRP A 351 4.78 6.41 -0.49
N PRO A 352 5.49 6.64 0.63
CA PRO A 352 6.88 6.22 0.78
C PRO A 352 7.02 4.72 0.48
N GLY A 353 7.68 4.38 -0.63
CA GLY A 353 7.88 3.00 -1.08
C GLY A 353 6.73 2.34 -1.84
N PHE A 354 5.65 3.06 -2.16
CA PHE A 354 4.49 2.52 -2.91
C PHE A 354 3.84 3.59 -3.80
N GLY A 355 4.05 3.49 -5.11
CA GLY A 355 3.38 4.30 -6.13
C GLY A 355 2.25 3.52 -6.79
N LEU A 356 0.99 3.99 -6.70
CA LEU A 356 -0.11 3.46 -7.51
C LEU A 356 -0.53 4.47 -8.56
N ALA A 357 -0.19 4.20 -9.82
CA ALA A 357 -0.82 4.83 -10.97
C ALA A 357 -2.27 4.31 -11.11
N MET A 358 -3.25 5.15 -10.84
CA MET A 358 -4.65 4.92 -11.16
C MET A 358 -4.87 5.33 -12.62
N VAL A 359 -5.45 4.43 -13.40
CA VAL A 359 -5.84 4.65 -14.80
C VAL A 359 -7.33 4.38 -14.92
N HIS A 360 -8.07 5.26 -15.59
CA HIS A 360 -9.48 5.01 -15.89
C HIS A 360 -9.65 3.96 -16.99
N GLY A 361 -10.22 2.81 -16.64
CA GLY A 361 -10.63 1.81 -17.64
C GLY A 361 -11.77 2.31 -18.52
N LEU A 362 -11.67 2.07 -19.83
CA LEU A 362 -12.78 2.21 -20.76
C LEU A 362 -13.80 1.11 -20.51
N LYS A 363 -15.09 1.34 -20.80
CA LYS A 363 -16.09 0.28 -20.90
C LYS A 363 -15.75 -0.63 -22.09
N ASP A 364 -16.10 -1.91 -21.99
CA ASP A 364 -15.74 -2.94 -22.99
C ASP A 364 -16.19 -2.57 -24.42
N GLU A 365 -17.48 -2.27 -24.59
CA GLU A 365 -18.05 -1.84 -25.88
C GLU A 365 -17.33 -0.61 -26.45
N LEU A 366 -17.01 0.36 -25.60
CA LEU A 366 -16.32 1.59 -26.01
C LEU A 366 -14.87 1.31 -26.40
N ALA A 367 -14.19 0.42 -25.68
CA ALA A 367 -12.84 -0.04 -26.02
C ALA A 367 -12.83 -0.76 -27.37
N ALA A 368 -13.80 -1.65 -27.63
CA ALA A 368 -13.96 -2.34 -28.92
C ALA A 368 -14.25 -1.35 -30.06
N ARG A 369 -15.11 -0.35 -29.83
CA ARG A 369 -15.38 0.73 -30.81
C ARG A 369 -14.14 1.57 -31.09
N LEU A 370 -13.39 1.93 -30.05
CA LEU A 370 -12.13 2.66 -30.18
C LEU A 370 -11.12 1.85 -31.01
N TYR A 371 -10.94 0.57 -30.69
CA TYR A 371 -10.04 -0.34 -31.40
C TYR A 371 -10.39 -0.51 -32.88
N ARG A 372 -11.68 -0.71 -33.20
CA ARG A 372 -12.12 -0.87 -34.59
C ARG A 372 -11.79 0.35 -35.44
N ARG A 373 -11.86 1.55 -34.85
CA ARG A 373 -11.59 2.83 -35.54
C ARG A 373 -10.11 3.23 -35.52
N TYR A 374 -9.42 3.05 -34.40
CA TYR A 374 -8.05 3.51 -34.15
C TYR A 374 -7.22 2.42 -33.44
N PRO A 375 -6.83 1.34 -34.14
CA PRO A 375 -6.05 0.26 -33.54
C PRO A 375 -4.73 0.76 -32.94
N ASP A 376 -4.04 1.69 -33.61
CA ASP A 376 -2.76 2.26 -33.13
C ASP A 376 -2.89 3.00 -31.79
N LEU A 377 -4.06 3.60 -31.50
CA LEU A 377 -4.28 4.23 -30.20
C LEU A 377 -4.35 3.19 -29.09
N VAL A 378 -4.99 2.06 -29.35
CA VAL A 378 -5.15 0.95 -28.38
C VAL A 378 -3.82 0.24 -28.16
N HIS A 379 -3.00 0.08 -29.21
CA HIS A 379 -1.65 -0.47 -29.10
C HIS A 379 -0.66 0.48 -28.43
N GLY A 380 -0.83 1.78 -28.61
CA GLY A 380 0.03 2.81 -28.01
C GLY A 380 -0.57 3.46 -26.76
N PRO A 381 -0.95 4.75 -26.83
CA PRO A 381 -1.23 5.55 -25.65
C PRO A 381 -2.45 5.08 -24.83
N MET A 382 -3.48 4.51 -25.46
CA MET A 382 -4.67 4.02 -24.77
C MET A 382 -4.52 2.61 -24.20
N LYS A 383 -3.40 1.92 -24.44
CA LYS A 383 -3.14 0.56 -23.95
C LYS A 383 -3.47 0.39 -22.46
N PRO A 384 -3.04 1.27 -21.53
CA PRO A 384 -3.35 1.10 -20.10
C PRO A 384 -4.85 1.15 -19.77
N HIS A 385 -5.68 1.73 -20.63
CA HIS A 385 -7.12 1.94 -20.41
C HIS A 385 -7.99 0.76 -20.88
N VAL A 386 -7.38 -0.26 -21.48
CA VAL A 386 -8.08 -1.43 -22.05
C VAL A 386 -7.53 -2.77 -21.53
N VAL A 387 -6.73 -2.74 -20.47
CA VAL A 387 -6.11 -3.93 -19.89
C VAL A 387 -7.08 -4.56 -18.87
N PRO A 388 -7.39 -5.87 -18.97
CA PRO A 388 -8.31 -6.52 -18.04
C PRO A 388 -7.84 -6.42 -16.58
N THR A 389 -8.79 -6.20 -15.68
CA THR A 389 -8.58 -6.13 -14.23
C THR A 389 -9.28 -7.31 -13.55
N TRP A 390 -9.20 -7.43 -12.21
CA TRP A 390 -9.93 -8.51 -11.52
C TRP A 390 -11.46 -8.37 -11.57
N TRP A 391 -11.96 -7.21 -12.02
CA TRP A 391 -13.38 -6.88 -12.06
C TRP A 391 -13.92 -6.44 -13.42
N GLN A 392 -13.08 -6.42 -14.47
CA GLN A 392 -13.46 -6.04 -15.82
C GLN A 392 -12.68 -6.86 -16.86
N GLY A 393 -13.41 -7.54 -17.75
CA GLY A 393 -12.84 -8.52 -18.69
C GLY A 393 -12.38 -8.00 -20.05
N TYR A 394 -13.11 -7.09 -20.69
CA TYR A 394 -12.90 -6.69 -22.09
C TYR A 394 -13.16 -7.80 -23.14
N ALA A 395 -14.27 -8.53 -23.00
CA ALA A 395 -14.63 -9.64 -23.87
C ALA A 395 -14.97 -9.22 -25.31
N GLU A 396 -15.57 -8.03 -25.50
CA GLU A 396 -15.90 -7.50 -26.83
C GLU A 396 -14.66 -6.98 -27.55
N LEU A 397 -13.75 -6.31 -26.83
CA LEU A 397 -12.46 -5.93 -27.38
C LEU A 397 -11.65 -7.16 -27.81
N LEU A 398 -11.62 -8.20 -26.98
CA LEU A 398 -10.93 -9.44 -27.31
C LEU A 398 -11.51 -10.08 -28.58
N ALA A 399 -12.84 -10.16 -28.69
CA ALA A 399 -13.50 -10.70 -29.88
C ALA A 399 -13.12 -9.89 -31.14
N ALA A 400 -13.12 -8.56 -31.06
CA ALA A 400 -12.72 -7.69 -32.16
C ALA A 400 -11.24 -7.90 -32.56
N ALA A 401 -10.35 -8.15 -31.60
CA ALA A 401 -8.95 -8.46 -31.87
C ALA A 401 -8.78 -9.83 -32.54
N GLN A 402 -9.53 -10.85 -32.09
CA GLN A 402 -9.54 -12.19 -32.69
C GLN A 402 -10.07 -12.16 -34.13
N GLU A 403 -11.15 -11.41 -34.40
CA GLU A 403 -11.71 -11.23 -35.74
C GLU A 403 -10.70 -10.63 -36.74
N ARG A 404 -9.78 -9.77 -36.25
CA ARG A 404 -8.73 -9.15 -37.06
C ARG A 404 -7.41 -9.92 -37.07
N ALA A 405 -7.34 -11.07 -36.40
CA ALA A 405 -6.10 -11.82 -36.16
C ALA A 405 -4.98 -10.96 -35.55
N ASP A 406 -5.33 -10.03 -34.66
CA ASP A 406 -4.38 -9.17 -33.94
C ASP A 406 -3.79 -9.93 -32.76
N GLU A 407 -2.77 -10.75 -33.05
CA GLU A 407 -2.15 -11.64 -32.08
C GLU A 407 -1.53 -10.89 -30.90
N GLU A 408 -0.94 -9.71 -31.13
CA GLU A 408 -0.30 -8.92 -30.08
C GLU A 408 -1.32 -8.47 -29.02
N LEU A 409 -2.48 -7.94 -29.44
CA LEU A 409 -3.53 -7.52 -28.52
C LEU A 409 -4.17 -8.72 -27.83
N VAL A 410 -4.41 -9.81 -28.55
CA VAL A 410 -4.92 -11.06 -27.97
C VAL A 410 -3.98 -11.56 -26.86
N ASP A 411 -2.67 -11.61 -27.12
CA ASP A 411 -1.67 -12.08 -26.16
C ASP A 411 -1.55 -11.12 -24.96
N LEU A 412 -1.66 -9.80 -25.18
CA LEU A 412 -1.74 -8.81 -24.11
C LEU A 412 -2.96 -9.05 -23.20
N LEU A 413 -4.15 -9.25 -23.75
CA LEU A 413 -5.36 -9.48 -22.96
C LEU A 413 -5.28 -10.83 -22.24
N ALA A 414 -4.79 -11.87 -22.91
CA ALA A 414 -4.56 -13.20 -22.35
C ALA A 414 -3.62 -13.16 -21.12
N SER A 415 -2.60 -12.28 -21.13
CA SER A 415 -1.68 -12.10 -19.99
C SER A 415 -2.36 -11.63 -18.69
N ARG A 416 -3.55 -11.03 -18.79
CA ARG A 416 -4.39 -10.69 -17.63
C ARG A 416 -5.42 -11.75 -17.33
N TYR A 417 -5.96 -12.41 -18.35
CA TYR A 417 -6.90 -13.52 -18.16
C TYR A 417 -6.25 -14.74 -17.50
N VAL A 418 -4.97 -15.01 -17.77
CA VAL A 418 -4.22 -16.13 -17.18
C VAL A 418 -4.03 -16.01 -15.66
N THR A 419 -4.23 -14.82 -15.08
CA THR A 419 -4.11 -14.58 -13.62
C THR A 419 -5.45 -14.55 -12.90
N GLN A 420 -6.57 -14.70 -13.62
CA GLN A 420 -7.92 -14.57 -13.08
C GLN A 420 -8.32 -15.77 -12.23
N VAL A 421 -8.62 -15.53 -10.95
CA VAL A 421 -9.09 -16.55 -9.99
C VAL A 421 -10.58 -16.41 -9.73
N ARG A 422 -11.34 -17.51 -9.85
CA ARG A 422 -12.77 -17.50 -9.48
C ARG A 422 -12.92 -17.33 -7.97
N TRP A 423 -13.53 -16.22 -7.56
CA TRP A 423 -13.92 -15.91 -6.18
C TRP A 423 -15.44 -15.80 -6.09
N ASP A 424 -16.05 -16.47 -5.12
CA ASP A 424 -17.50 -16.55 -4.96
C ASP A 424 -18.03 -15.36 -4.13
N TYR A 425 -17.85 -14.13 -4.63
CA TYR A 425 -18.41 -12.93 -4.01
C TYR A 425 -19.77 -12.58 -4.64
N ALA A 426 -20.81 -12.42 -3.82
CA ALA A 426 -22.20 -12.25 -4.27
C ALA A 426 -22.46 -10.99 -5.12
N TRP A 427 -21.70 -9.90 -4.94
CA TRP A 427 -22.03 -8.57 -5.46
C TRP A 427 -21.53 -8.26 -6.89
N ARG A 428 -20.82 -9.20 -7.57
CA ARG A 428 -20.42 -9.08 -9.00
C ARG A 428 -20.40 -10.42 -9.76
N ALA A 429 -21.28 -11.36 -9.39
CA ALA A 429 -21.29 -12.71 -9.97
C ALA A 429 -21.37 -12.71 -11.51
N LYS A 430 -22.28 -11.93 -12.11
CA LYS A 430 -22.48 -11.90 -13.58
C LYS A 430 -21.25 -11.48 -14.39
N GLU A 431 -20.58 -10.40 -13.99
CA GLU A 431 -19.35 -9.96 -14.68
C GLU A 431 -18.23 -10.98 -14.49
N ARG A 432 -18.18 -11.61 -13.32
CA ARG A 432 -17.21 -12.67 -13.05
C ARG A 432 -17.44 -13.89 -13.93
N ASP A 433 -18.69 -14.30 -14.09
CA ASP A 433 -19.06 -15.42 -14.97
C ASP A 433 -18.65 -15.12 -16.42
N ARG A 434 -18.94 -13.91 -16.92
CA ARG A 434 -18.50 -13.46 -18.26
C ARG A 434 -16.97 -13.47 -18.44
N ILE A 435 -16.23 -13.07 -17.41
CA ILE A 435 -14.75 -13.15 -17.39
C ILE A 435 -14.31 -14.61 -17.51
N MET A 436 -14.90 -15.51 -16.71
CA MET A 436 -14.53 -16.92 -16.72
C MET A 436 -14.92 -17.64 -18.02
N GLU A 437 -16.08 -17.34 -18.61
CA GLU A 437 -16.46 -17.84 -19.93
C GLU A 437 -15.45 -17.41 -21.00
N THR A 438 -14.96 -16.17 -20.91
CA THR A 438 -13.91 -15.69 -21.82
C THR A 438 -12.57 -16.40 -21.59
N VAL A 439 -12.22 -16.71 -20.33
CA VAL A 439 -11.04 -17.54 -20.02
C VAL A 439 -11.15 -18.91 -20.65
N GLU A 440 -12.31 -19.56 -20.59
CA GLU A 440 -12.53 -20.89 -21.18
C GLU A 440 -12.37 -20.84 -22.71
N ARG A 441 -13.00 -19.87 -23.38
CA ARG A 441 -12.86 -19.67 -24.84
C ARG A 441 -11.41 -19.40 -25.27
N LEU A 442 -10.69 -18.57 -24.51
CA LEU A 442 -9.26 -18.35 -24.76
C LEU A 442 -8.47 -19.64 -24.59
N ALA A 443 -8.73 -20.40 -23.52
CA ALA A 443 -8.03 -21.66 -23.30
C ALA A 443 -8.25 -22.66 -24.44
N ASP A 444 -9.46 -22.73 -25.00
CA ASP A 444 -9.78 -23.56 -26.16
C ASP A 444 -8.98 -23.11 -27.39
N SER A 445 -8.96 -21.80 -27.68
CA SER A 445 -8.19 -21.26 -28.80
C SER A 445 -6.67 -21.53 -28.70
N TYR A 446 -6.08 -21.41 -27.51
CA TYR A 446 -4.67 -21.75 -27.31
C TYR A 446 -4.42 -23.27 -27.34
N GLN A 447 -5.38 -24.08 -26.91
CA GLN A 447 -5.29 -25.54 -27.00
C GLN A 447 -5.31 -25.97 -28.47
N GLU A 448 -6.23 -25.45 -29.28
CA GLU A 448 -6.27 -25.71 -30.72
C GLU A 448 -4.98 -25.27 -31.41
N LEU A 449 -4.42 -24.10 -31.03
CA LEU A 449 -3.13 -23.64 -31.53
C LEU A 449 -2.01 -24.62 -31.16
N ARG A 450 -1.97 -25.13 -29.93
CA ARG A 450 -0.98 -26.11 -29.48
C ARG A 450 -1.07 -27.40 -30.30
N ASP A 451 -2.28 -27.89 -30.52
CA ASP A 451 -2.51 -29.16 -31.20
C ASP A 451 -2.17 -29.07 -32.69
N ARG A 452 -2.30 -27.89 -33.29
CA ARG A 452 -1.94 -27.61 -34.69
C ARG A 452 -0.46 -27.26 -34.88
N ASP A 453 0.09 -26.40 -34.03
CA ASP A 453 1.46 -25.88 -34.11
C ASP A 453 2.02 -25.60 -32.70
N ALA A 454 2.65 -26.63 -32.13
CA ALA A 454 3.23 -26.56 -30.79
C ALA A 454 4.35 -25.50 -30.65
N ILE A 455 5.07 -25.18 -31.74
CA ILE A 455 6.17 -24.20 -31.72
C ILE A 455 5.59 -22.78 -31.66
N LEU A 456 4.62 -22.47 -32.53
CA LEU A 456 3.93 -21.18 -32.51
C LEU A 456 3.19 -20.98 -31.19
N PHE A 457 2.49 -22.02 -30.70
CA PHE A 457 1.88 -22.01 -29.37
C PHE A 457 2.90 -21.65 -28.29
N ALA A 458 4.05 -22.33 -28.23
CA ALA A 458 5.04 -22.11 -27.17
C ALA A 458 5.59 -20.68 -27.17
N ARG A 459 5.82 -20.10 -28.37
CA ARG A 459 6.24 -18.70 -28.51
C ARG A 459 5.19 -17.73 -27.97
N ARG A 460 3.93 -17.86 -28.40
CA ARG A 460 2.83 -16.98 -27.97
C ARG A 460 2.52 -17.16 -26.49
N ALA A 461 2.51 -18.39 -26.00
CA ALA A 461 2.32 -18.69 -24.59
C ALA A 461 3.42 -18.07 -23.72
N ALA A 462 4.68 -18.06 -24.18
CA ALA A 462 5.76 -17.41 -23.45
C ALA A 462 5.59 -15.88 -23.44
N ASP A 463 5.25 -15.27 -24.58
CA ASP A 463 4.97 -13.83 -24.66
C ASP A 463 3.79 -13.40 -23.76
N VAL A 464 2.73 -14.20 -23.68
CA VAL A 464 1.63 -14.01 -22.72
C VAL A 464 2.15 -14.01 -21.28
N LEU A 465 2.97 -14.99 -20.93
CA LEU A 465 3.45 -15.19 -19.56
C LEU A 465 4.49 -14.14 -19.14
N THR A 466 5.36 -13.69 -20.04
CA THR A 466 6.35 -12.64 -19.73
C THR A 466 5.70 -11.27 -19.53
N ARG A 467 4.52 -11.04 -20.11
CA ARG A 467 3.67 -9.85 -19.90
C ARG A 467 2.87 -9.88 -18.60
N VAL A 468 2.87 -11.00 -17.85
CA VAL A 468 2.22 -11.09 -16.54
C VAL A 468 2.94 -10.17 -15.55
N PRO A 469 2.25 -9.23 -14.87
CA PRO A 469 2.90 -8.34 -13.92
C PRO A 469 3.33 -9.09 -12.66
N ALA A 470 4.45 -8.67 -12.08
CA ALA A 470 4.88 -9.15 -10.78
C ALA A 470 3.77 -9.03 -9.71
N TYR A 471 3.65 -10.05 -8.86
CA TYR A 471 2.69 -10.12 -7.75
C TYR A 471 1.21 -10.14 -8.16
N SER A 472 0.90 -10.36 -9.44
CA SER A 472 -0.48 -10.46 -9.92
C SER A 472 -1.15 -11.80 -9.58
N ILE A 473 -0.37 -12.84 -9.26
CA ILE A 473 -0.87 -14.16 -8.88
C ILE A 473 -0.82 -14.32 -7.35
N HIS A 474 -1.97 -14.19 -6.69
CA HIS A 474 -2.06 -14.29 -5.23
C HIS A 474 -2.32 -15.70 -4.68
N SER A 475 -2.98 -16.57 -5.43
CA SER A 475 -3.34 -17.93 -4.98
C SER A 475 -3.18 -18.96 -6.10
N TYR A 476 -1.93 -19.32 -6.39
CA TYR A 476 -1.56 -20.20 -7.51
C TYR A 476 -2.31 -21.53 -7.54
N SER A 477 -2.46 -22.21 -6.40
CA SER A 477 -3.20 -23.49 -6.34
C SER A 477 -4.69 -23.35 -6.66
N ARG A 478 -5.31 -22.22 -6.30
CA ARG A 478 -6.70 -21.92 -6.68
C ARG A 478 -6.78 -21.54 -8.14
N LEU A 479 -5.85 -20.71 -8.63
CA LEU A 479 -5.76 -20.32 -10.03
C LEU A 479 -5.76 -21.54 -10.95
N LEU A 480 -4.86 -22.49 -10.72
CA LEU A 480 -4.76 -23.72 -11.54
C LEU A 480 -6.02 -24.61 -11.46
N ARG A 481 -6.79 -24.54 -10.36
CA ARG A 481 -8.06 -25.27 -10.22
C ARG A 481 -9.21 -24.60 -10.97
N THR A 482 -9.23 -23.27 -11.01
CA THR A 482 -10.38 -22.51 -11.52
C THR A 482 -10.19 -21.90 -12.91
N ASN A 483 -8.96 -21.89 -13.44
CA ASN A 483 -8.63 -21.21 -14.69
C ASN A 483 -8.00 -22.20 -15.68
N LYS A 484 -8.74 -22.57 -16.73
CA LYS A 484 -8.29 -23.53 -17.75
C LYS A 484 -7.10 -23.01 -18.54
N LEU A 485 -7.07 -21.73 -18.89
CA LEU A 485 -5.94 -21.10 -19.60
C LEU A 485 -4.66 -21.17 -18.76
N ALA A 486 -4.73 -20.81 -17.48
CA ALA A 486 -3.61 -20.92 -16.56
C ALA A 486 -3.10 -22.37 -16.46
N ARG A 487 -4.01 -23.34 -16.35
CA ARG A 487 -3.62 -24.77 -16.31
C ARG A 487 -2.94 -25.22 -17.60
N LEU A 488 -3.43 -24.76 -18.75
CA LEU A 488 -2.80 -25.03 -20.04
C LEU A 488 -1.36 -24.51 -20.07
N LEU A 489 -1.18 -23.20 -19.81
CA LEU A 489 0.12 -22.55 -19.92
C LEU A 489 1.12 -22.95 -18.82
N PHE A 490 0.67 -23.08 -17.57
CA PHE A 490 1.58 -23.34 -16.44
C PHE A 490 1.87 -24.81 -16.14
N VAL A 491 1.11 -25.76 -16.68
CA VAL A 491 1.21 -27.17 -16.26
C VAL A 491 1.18 -28.16 -17.42
N ARG A 492 0.34 -27.92 -18.44
CA ARG A 492 0.06 -28.96 -19.46
C ARG A 492 0.97 -28.94 -20.68
N SER A 493 1.82 -27.92 -20.84
CA SER A 493 2.56 -27.67 -22.08
C SER A 493 4.09 -27.64 -21.92
N PHE A 494 4.66 -28.35 -20.95
CA PHE A 494 6.11 -28.38 -20.71
C PHE A 494 6.89 -28.87 -21.93
N ASP A 495 6.38 -29.90 -22.60
CA ASP A 495 6.90 -30.49 -23.83
C ASP A 495 6.98 -29.48 -24.97
N ALA A 496 5.96 -28.63 -25.13
CA ALA A 496 5.92 -27.60 -26.17
C ALA A 496 6.98 -26.52 -25.92
N TYR A 497 7.18 -26.09 -24.66
CA TYR A 497 8.22 -25.11 -24.33
C TYR A 497 9.63 -25.60 -24.63
N LEU A 498 9.91 -26.89 -24.42
CA LEU A 498 11.22 -27.48 -24.77
C LEU A 498 11.54 -27.44 -26.26
N ALA A 499 10.53 -27.27 -27.13
CA ALA A 499 10.75 -27.09 -28.57
C ALA A 499 11.22 -25.67 -28.95
N VAL A 500 11.17 -24.71 -28.01
CA VAL A 500 11.52 -23.30 -28.26
C VAL A 500 12.48 -22.78 -27.17
N PRO A 501 13.79 -23.03 -27.31
CA PRO A 501 14.82 -22.61 -26.35
C PRO A 501 14.73 -21.14 -25.89
N GLY A 502 14.57 -20.21 -26.84
CA GLY A 502 14.48 -18.78 -26.55
C GLY A 502 13.31 -18.43 -25.62
N ALA A 503 12.14 -19.05 -25.85
CA ALA A 503 10.95 -18.83 -25.04
C ALA A 503 11.15 -19.23 -23.58
N VAL A 504 11.88 -20.32 -23.32
CA VAL A 504 12.17 -20.76 -21.94
C VAL A 504 13.12 -19.80 -21.24
N ARG A 505 14.11 -19.25 -21.95
CA ARG A 505 15.01 -18.22 -21.40
C ARG A 505 14.23 -16.95 -21.02
N ASP A 506 13.32 -16.48 -21.88
CA ASP A 506 12.47 -15.33 -21.58
C ASP A 506 11.62 -15.57 -20.31
N LEU A 507 11.12 -16.80 -20.11
CA LEU A 507 10.36 -17.18 -18.91
C LEU A 507 11.22 -17.16 -17.63
N VAL A 508 12.51 -17.49 -17.70
CA VAL A 508 13.45 -17.38 -16.55
C VAL A 508 13.60 -15.93 -16.09
N GLU A 509 13.52 -14.98 -17.04
CA GLU A 509 13.63 -13.54 -16.81
C GLU A 509 12.27 -12.87 -16.55
N GLY A 510 11.17 -13.63 -16.60
CA GLY A 510 9.82 -13.14 -16.37
C GLY A 510 9.66 -12.40 -15.04
N SER A 511 8.78 -11.40 -15.02
CA SER A 511 8.62 -10.52 -13.85
C SER A 511 7.87 -11.17 -12.67
N ASP A 512 6.99 -12.15 -12.94
CA ASP A 512 6.26 -12.88 -11.89
C ASP A 512 6.97 -14.17 -11.47
N ILE A 513 6.96 -14.43 -10.17
CA ILE A 513 7.66 -15.56 -9.57
C ILE A 513 7.13 -16.93 -10.01
N HIS A 514 5.84 -17.03 -10.37
CA HIS A 514 5.26 -18.28 -10.85
C HIS A 514 5.65 -18.57 -12.29
N VAL A 515 5.90 -17.52 -13.09
CA VAL A 515 6.43 -17.63 -14.46
C VAL A 515 7.86 -18.15 -14.44
N GLN A 516 8.70 -17.58 -13.56
CA GLN A 516 10.06 -18.11 -13.33
C GLN A 516 10.03 -19.57 -12.84
N MET A 517 9.11 -19.89 -11.92
CA MET A 517 8.95 -21.24 -11.40
C MET A 517 8.52 -22.25 -12.49
N LEU A 518 7.69 -21.83 -13.46
CA LEU A 518 7.39 -22.64 -14.65
C LEU A 518 8.67 -22.94 -15.42
N ALA A 519 9.48 -21.93 -15.74
CA ALA A 519 10.72 -22.12 -16.48
C ALA A 519 11.65 -23.12 -15.78
N TYR A 520 11.82 -22.97 -14.46
CA TYR A 520 12.62 -23.90 -13.67
C TYR A 520 12.07 -25.33 -13.71
N ASN A 521 10.75 -25.51 -13.64
CA ASN A 521 10.13 -26.83 -13.74
C ASN A 521 10.27 -27.46 -15.13
N VAL A 522 10.22 -26.66 -16.20
CA VAL A 522 10.48 -27.12 -17.59
C VAL A 522 11.92 -27.57 -17.74
N LEU A 523 12.88 -26.78 -17.25
CA LEU A 523 14.32 -27.07 -17.35
C LEU A 523 14.77 -28.18 -16.38
N ALA A 524 13.98 -28.52 -15.37
CA ALA A 524 14.27 -29.58 -14.41
C ALA A 524 13.69 -30.95 -14.81
N GLN A 525 13.03 -31.06 -15.96
CA GLN A 525 12.53 -32.35 -16.46
C GLN A 525 13.69 -33.30 -16.76
N ASP A 526 13.45 -34.59 -16.54
CA ASP A 526 14.35 -35.66 -16.98
C ASP A 526 14.16 -35.90 -18.49
N ASP A 527 14.59 -34.92 -19.29
CA ASP A 527 14.54 -34.90 -20.75
C ASP A 527 15.88 -34.33 -21.27
N ASP A 528 16.46 -34.95 -22.31
CA ASP A 528 17.74 -34.52 -22.87
C ASP A 528 17.72 -33.08 -23.40
N ARG A 529 16.58 -32.63 -23.95
CA ARG A 529 16.39 -31.25 -24.40
C ARG A 529 16.39 -30.30 -23.21
N ALA A 530 15.73 -30.67 -22.12
CA ALA A 530 15.72 -29.90 -20.88
C ALA A 530 17.12 -29.79 -20.27
N ARG A 531 17.88 -30.90 -20.23
CA ARG A 531 19.28 -30.93 -19.77
C ARG A 531 20.17 -29.99 -20.58
N ARG A 532 20.15 -30.10 -21.91
CA ARG A 532 20.94 -29.23 -22.81
C ARG A 532 20.58 -27.77 -22.62
N LEU A 533 19.29 -27.46 -22.63
CA LEU A 533 18.83 -26.08 -22.48
C LEU A 533 19.15 -25.48 -21.10
N ALA A 534 19.10 -26.29 -20.03
CA ALA A 534 19.49 -25.87 -18.70
C ALA A 534 20.99 -25.55 -18.61
N SER A 535 21.83 -26.35 -19.27
CA SER A 535 23.28 -26.09 -19.43
C SER A 535 23.54 -24.81 -20.21
N GLU A 536 22.88 -24.62 -21.35
CA GLU A 536 22.98 -23.41 -22.19
C GLU A 536 22.51 -22.14 -21.47
N SER A 537 21.67 -22.27 -20.44
CA SER A 537 21.08 -21.16 -19.66
C SER A 537 21.77 -20.92 -18.31
N LEU A 538 22.94 -21.51 -18.07
CA LEU A 538 23.65 -21.37 -16.79
C LEU A 538 24.03 -19.92 -16.45
N ASP A 539 24.24 -19.08 -17.46
CA ASP A 539 24.54 -17.65 -17.32
C ASP A 539 23.45 -16.89 -16.55
N ILE A 540 22.17 -17.16 -16.86
CA ILE A 540 21.01 -16.55 -16.20
C ILE A 540 20.57 -17.33 -14.94
N LEU A 541 20.76 -18.66 -14.93
CA LEU A 541 20.36 -19.51 -13.80
C LEU A 541 21.27 -19.36 -12.58
N ALA A 542 22.57 -19.08 -12.76
CA ALA A 542 23.50 -18.93 -11.63
C ALA A 542 23.09 -17.83 -10.65
N GLY A 543 22.47 -16.75 -11.16
CA GLY A 543 21.98 -15.65 -10.33
C GLY A 543 20.95 -16.09 -9.28
N THR A 544 20.24 -17.20 -9.50
CA THR A 544 19.23 -17.74 -8.57
C THR A 544 19.82 -18.23 -7.25
N LEU A 545 21.10 -18.61 -7.23
CA LEU A 545 21.80 -19.01 -6.00
C LEU A 545 22.03 -17.81 -5.07
N LEU A 546 22.32 -16.64 -5.63
CA LEU A 546 22.81 -15.49 -4.87
C LEU A 546 21.75 -14.41 -4.63
N ARG A 547 20.75 -14.28 -5.50
CA ARG A 547 19.69 -13.27 -5.34
C ARG A 547 18.63 -13.69 -4.30
N PRO A 548 17.91 -12.73 -3.66
CA PRO A 548 16.75 -13.03 -2.85
C PRO A 548 15.64 -13.71 -3.68
N LEU A 549 15.14 -14.85 -3.22
CA LEU A 549 14.07 -15.62 -3.86
C LEU A 549 13.19 -16.25 -2.80
N HIS A 550 11.91 -16.43 -3.11
CA HIS A 550 11.01 -17.23 -2.29
C HIS A 550 11.50 -18.69 -2.24
N ARG A 551 11.37 -19.35 -1.08
CA ARG A 551 11.93 -20.70 -0.84
C ARG A 551 11.51 -21.70 -1.92
N LYS A 552 10.22 -21.79 -2.25
CA LYS A 552 9.72 -22.75 -3.25
C LYS A 552 10.36 -22.56 -4.63
N THR A 553 10.49 -21.31 -5.07
CA THR A 553 11.10 -20.94 -6.35
C THR A 553 12.58 -21.27 -6.37
N ARG A 554 13.29 -21.04 -5.26
CA ARG A 554 14.70 -21.43 -5.10
C ARG A 554 14.89 -22.93 -5.19
N LEU A 555 14.00 -23.72 -4.56
CA LEU A 555 14.06 -25.18 -4.65
C LEU A 555 13.82 -25.69 -6.07
N ALA A 556 12.93 -25.05 -6.84
CA ALA A 556 12.77 -25.35 -8.27
C ALA A 556 14.05 -25.04 -9.05
N ALA A 557 14.66 -23.87 -8.83
CA ALA A 557 15.93 -23.50 -9.45
C ALA A 557 17.08 -24.46 -9.10
N PHE A 558 17.14 -24.99 -7.86
CA PHE A 558 18.13 -26.01 -7.50
C PHE A 558 17.96 -27.31 -8.29
N ARG A 559 16.73 -27.71 -8.61
CA ARG A 559 16.49 -28.87 -9.48
C ARG A 559 16.97 -28.60 -10.90
N THR A 560 16.72 -27.39 -11.41
CA THR A 560 17.23 -26.96 -12.72
C THR A 560 18.76 -26.97 -12.78
N LEU A 561 19.43 -26.40 -11.77
CA LEU A 561 20.89 -26.39 -11.68
C LEU A 561 21.48 -27.81 -11.56
N ALA A 562 20.80 -28.70 -10.82
CA ALA A 562 21.19 -30.11 -10.78
C ALA A 562 21.08 -30.74 -12.17
N ASN A 563 20.01 -30.48 -12.91
CA ASN A 563 19.82 -31.00 -14.27
C ASN A 563 20.91 -30.49 -15.23
N ALA A 564 21.18 -29.19 -15.21
CA ALA A 564 22.26 -28.57 -15.99
C ALA A 564 23.63 -29.20 -15.70
N ALA A 565 23.94 -29.46 -14.42
CA ALA A 565 25.20 -30.07 -14.00
C ALA A 565 25.38 -31.52 -14.49
N THR A 566 24.30 -32.19 -14.90
CA THR A 566 24.38 -33.53 -15.50
C THR A 566 24.68 -33.50 -17.00
N ALA A 567 24.49 -32.37 -17.70
CA ALA A 567 24.69 -32.29 -19.14
C ALA A 567 26.16 -32.55 -19.55
N ASP A 568 27.11 -31.90 -18.87
CA ASP A 568 28.53 -32.00 -19.16
C ASP A 568 29.40 -31.61 -17.94
N ALA A 569 30.69 -31.89 -18.00
CA ALA A 569 31.62 -31.67 -16.88
C ALA A 569 31.87 -30.18 -16.59
N ASP A 570 31.82 -29.31 -17.58
CA ASP A 570 32.03 -27.87 -17.41
C ASP A 570 30.85 -27.22 -16.69
N SER A 571 29.64 -27.58 -17.09
CA SER A 571 28.40 -27.24 -16.40
C SER A 571 28.40 -27.70 -14.95
N GLY A 572 28.83 -28.95 -14.70
CA GLY A 572 29.01 -29.48 -13.35
C GLY A 572 29.99 -28.67 -12.50
N ARG A 573 31.17 -28.35 -13.06
CA ARG A 573 32.17 -27.49 -12.39
C ARG A 573 31.62 -26.10 -12.06
N PHE A 574 30.92 -25.49 -13.02
CA PHE A 574 30.37 -24.15 -12.87
C PHE A 574 29.30 -24.08 -11.77
N VAL A 575 28.33 -25.00 -11.79
CA VAL A 575 27.27 -25.09 -10.78
C VAL A 575 27.86 -25.33 -9.40
N LEU A 576 28.80 -26.27 -9.29
CA LEU A 576 29.43 -26.62 -8.02
C LEU A 576 30.20 -25.44 -7.41
N ARG A 577 30.96 -24.70 -8.21
CA ARG A 577 31.67 -23.49 -7.76
C ARG A 577 30.69 -22.46 -7.18
N ARG A 578 29.63 -22.14 -7.91
CA ARG A 578 28.61 -21.17 -7.47
C ARG A 578 27.82 -21.64 -6.25
N ALA A 579 27.51 -22.93 -6.16
CA ALA A 579 26.83 -23.50 -5.01
C ALA A 579 27.68 -23.42 -3.74
N ARG A 580 28.99 -23.68 -3.83
CA ARG A 580 29.93 -23.50 -2.71
C ARG A 580 30.05 -22.04 -2.28
N GLU A 581 30.08 -21.10 -3.23
CA GLU A 581 30.04 -19.66 -2.90
C GLU A 581 28.77 -19.30 -2.11
N ALA A 582 27.62 -19.84 -2.50
CA ALA A 582 26.34 -19.58 -1.84
C ALA A 582 26.26 -20.12 -0.39
N LEU A 583 27.10 -21.08 0.02
CA LEU A 583 27.17 -21.53 1.42
C LEU A 583 27.61 -20.43 2.38
N ARG A 584 28.29 -19.38 1.87
CA ARG A 584 28.71 -18.22 2.67
C ARG A 584 27.54 -17.28 3.01
N LEU A 585 26.38 -17.44 2.38
CA LEU A 585 25.21 -16.63 2.68
C LEU A 585 24.67 -16.94 4.10
N PRO A 586 24.03 -15.98 4.78
CA PRO A 586 23.47 -16.21 6.11
C PRO A 586 22.39 -17.30 6.13
N ASP A 587 22.34 -18.11 7.20
CA ASP A 587 21.36 -19.21 7.36
C ASP A 587 19.91 -18.71 7.41
N LYS A 588 19.70 -17.47 7.83
CA LYS A 588 18.37 -16.89 8.04
C LYS A 588 17.61 -16.80 6.71
N LYS A 589 16.63 -17.69 6.54
CA LYS A 589 15.72 -17.81 5.36
C LYS A 589 16.37 -18.39 4.09
N TYR A 590 17.61 -18.88 4.16
CA TYR A 590 18.27 -19.56 3.04
C TYR A 590 18.23 -21.09 3.24
N PRO A 591 17.77 -21.90 2.26
CA PRO A 591 17.68 -23.36 2.40
C PRO A 591 19.07 -24.02 2.22
N LYS A 592 19.91 -23.96 3.26
CA LYS A 592 21.27 -24.51 3.22
C LYS A 592 21.31 -26.03 3.09
N GLU A 593 20.40 -26.73 3.74
CA GLU A 593 20.31 -28.20 3.64
C GLU A 593 20.07 -28.63 2.19
N GLU A 594 19.14 -27.98 1.50
CA GLU A 594 18.84 -28.28 0.11
C GLU A 594 19.96 -27.82 -0.86
N LEU A 595 20.72 -26.79 -0.49
CA LEU A 595 21.94 -26.38 -1.21
C LEU A 595 23.06 -27.43 -1.06
N VAL A 596 23.27 -27.98 0.15
CA VAL A 596 24.17 -29.11 0.36
C VAL A 596 23.67 -30.34 -0.41
N GLY A 597 22.36 -30.58 -0.44
CA GLY A 597 21.76 -31.62 -1.27
C GLY A 597 21.99 -31.43 -2.78
N LEU A 598 22.02 -30.19 -3.28
CA LEU A 598 22.42 -29.88 -4.66
C LEU A 598 23.88 -30.25 -4.90
N ILE A 599 24.79 -29.82 -4.03
CA ILE A 599 26.22 -30.14 -4.10
C ILE A 599 26.42 -31.67 -4.12
N GLY A 600 25.79 -32.39 -3.18
CA GLY A 600 25.86 -33.84 -3.09
C GLY A 600 25.37 -34.54 -4.36
N ARG A 601 24.25 -34.10 -4.95
CA ARG A 601 23.76 -34.66 -6.23
C ARG A 601 24.76 -34.47 -7.37
N VAL A 602 25.35 -33.28 -7.50
CA VAL A 602 26.35 -33.00 -8.55
C VAL A 602 27.58 -33.89 -8.36
N LEU A 603 28.11 -34.00 -7.14
CA LEU A 603 29.28 -34.83 -6.82
C LEU A 603 29.01 -36.34 -6.88
N HIS A 604 27.75 -36.75 -6.76
CA HIS A 604 27.35 -38.15 -6.95
C HIS A 604 27.39 -38.54 -8.43
N VAL A 605 26.85 -37.68 -9.30
CA VAL A 605 26.87 -37.90 -10.76
C VAL A 605 28.26 -37.67 -11.38
N ARG A 606 29.05 -36.77 -10.79
CA ARG A 606 30.37 -36.36 -11.26
C ARG A 606 31.43 -36.54 -10.15
N PRO A 607 31.80 -37.78 -9.78
CA PRO A 607 32.77 -38.05 -8.72
C PRO A 607 34.14 -37.41 -8.96
N GLU A 608 34.50 -37.19 -10.23
CA GLU A 608 35.74 -36.51 -10.65
C GLU A 608 35.84 -35.05 -10.20
N LEU A 609 34.73 -34.43 -9.77
CA LEU A 609 34.70 -33.03 -9.31
C LEU A 609 34.86 -32.86 -7.79
N ARG A 610 35.02 -33.97 -7.05
CA ARG A 610 35.20 -33.98 -5.60
C ARG A 610 36.56 -33.38 -5.21
N SER A 611 36.55 -32.46 -4.26
CA SER A 611 37.78 -32.04 -3.56
C SER A 611 38.22 -33.10 -2.56
N VAL A 612 39.45 -32.97 -2.04
CA VAL A 612 40.04 -33.92 -1.06
C VAL A 612 39.12 -34.15 0.15
N GLY A 613 38.46 -33.11 0.65
CA GLY A 613 37.53 -33.20 1.80
C GLY A 613 36.12 -33.71 1.47
N GLU A 614 35.79 -33.94 0.20
CA GLU A 614 34.49 -34.44 -0.26
C GLU A 614 34.58 -35.87 -0.81
N GLN A 615 35.75 -36.50 -0.73
CA GLN A 615 35.89 -37.92 -1.04
C GLN A 615 35.17 -38.75 0.02
N PRO A 616 34.41 -39.79 -0.38
CA PRO A 616 33.77 -40.67 0.58
C PRO A 616 34.85 -41.37 1.42
N VAL A 617 34.70 -41.35 2.73
CA VAL A 617 35.55 -42.14 3.63
C VAL A 617 35.13 -43.60 3.49
N ILE A 618 35.93 -44.38 2.75
CA ILE A 618 35.72 -45.82 2.60
C ILE A 618 36.35 -46.50 3.82
N TYR A 619 35.53 -46.82 4.82
CA TYR A 619 35.97 -47.66 5.94
C TYR A 619 36.16 -49.10 5.44
N GLY A 620 37.40 -49.61 5.47
CA GLY A 620 37.70 -51.01 5.15
C GLY A 620 38.68 -51.26 3.99
N LEU A 621 39.26 -50.23 3.37
CA LEU A 621 40.47 -50.41 2.56
C LEU A 621 41.68 -50.07 3.42
N GLU A 622 42.33 -51.11 3.96
CA GLU A 622 43.69 -51.01 4.45
C GLU A 622 44.54 -50.31 3.39
N ALA A 623 45.27 -49.30 3.82
CA ALA A 623 46.30 -48.68 3.02
C ALA A 623 47.36 -49.74 2.70
N ALA A 624 47.26 -50.36 1.53
CA ALA A 624 48.43 -50.92 0.88
C ALA A 624 49.23 -49.73 0.34
N ALA A 625 50.17 -49.25 1.15
CA ALA A 625 51.33 -48.51 0.67
C ALA A 625 52.49 -49.49 0.51
N PRO A 626 53.43 -49.28 -0.43
CA PRO A 626 53.62 -48.10 -1.28
C PRO A 626 53.09 -48.24 -2.71
#